data_AF-A0AA86IU50-F1
#
_entry.id   AF-A0AA86IU50-F1
#
_cell.length_a   1.000
_cell.length_b   1.000
_cell.length_c   1.000
_cell.angle_alpha   90.00
_cell.angle_beta   90.00
_cell.angle_gamma   90.00
#
_symmetry.space_group_name_H-M   'P 1'
#
loop_
_entity.id
_entity.type
_entity.pdbx_description
1 polymer ?
#
loop_
_entity_poly.entity_id
_entity_poly.type
_entity_poly.pdbx_seq_one_letter_code
_entity_poly.pdbx_strand_id
1 'polypeptide(L)'
;MRFESVCSRLIVLYHFPFIGDKLIIGKFCAIAKGVQFIMNGANHKIFGFSTFPFYIFSNAWEKARPAAGDLPYKDETVVGNNVWIGCAYYAWGR
;
A
#
# COMPACT_ATOMS: atom_id res chain seq x y z
N MET A 1 -18.08 -20.25 -0.80
CA MET A 1 -18.44 -18.87 -0.43
C MET A 1 -18.04 -17.98 -1.59
N ARG A 2 -19.01 -17.49 -2.36
CA ARG A 2 -18.79 -16.74 -3.61
C ARG A 2 -18.41 -15.31 -3.19
N PHE A 3 -17.13 -14.93 -3.34
CA PHE A 3 -16.70 -13.53 -3.21
C PHE A 3 -17.23 -12.78 -4.43
N GLU A 4 -18.50 -12.38 -4.41
CA GLU A 4 -19.03 -11.41 -5.36
C GLU A 4 -18.39 -10.05 -5.06
N SER A 5 -17.39 -9.68 -5.86
CA SER A 5 -17.33 -8.45 -6.65
C SER A 5 -17.78 -7.08 -6.05
N VAL A 6 -17.80 -6.88 -4.74
CA VAL A 6 -18.12 -5.55 -4.14
C VAL A 6 -16.85 -4.78 -3.70
N CYS A 7 -15.68 -5.41 -3.76
CA CYS A 7 -14.42 -4.84 -3.28
C CYS A 7 -13.52 -4.47 -4.48
N SER A 8 -13.75 -3.35 -5.16
CA SER A 8 -12.95 -3.03 -6.36
C SER A 8 -12.06 -1.79 -6.30
N ARG A 9 -12.16 -0.87 -5.32
CA ARG A 9 -11.17 0.25 -5.19
C ARG A 9 -10.87 0.78 -3.78
N LEU A 10 -11.75 0.60 -2.80
CA LEU A 10 -11.62 1.27 -1.48
C LEU A 10 -10.82 0.47 -0.43
N ILE A 11 -10.52 -0.80 -0.72
CA ILE A 11 -9.85 -1.72 0.22
C ILE A 11 -8.33 -1.77 -0.01
N VAL A 12 -7.85 -1.36 -1.20
CA VAL A 12 -6.43 -1.34 -1.53
C VAL A 12 -6.02 0.10 -1.79
N LEU A 13 -5.18 0.66 -0.92
CA LEU A 13 -4.76 2.05 -0.96
C LEU A 13 -3.31 2.15 -1.42
N TYR A 14 -3.02 3.18 -2.21
CA TYR A 14 -1.66 3.52 -2.66
C TYR A 14 -0.96 2.42 -3.48
N HIS A 15 -1.73 1.61 -4.19
CA HIS A 15 -1.20 0.59 -5.09
C HIS A 15 -0.99 1.18 -6.48
N PHE A 16 0.24 1.58 -6.78
CA PHE A 16 0.57 2.18 -8.06
C PHE A 16 1.30 1.18 -8.97
N PRO A 17 0.87 1.02 -10.24
CA PRO A 17 1.49 0.05 -11.15
C PRO A 17 3.00 0.26 -11.35
N PHE A 18 3.49 1.50 -11.23
CA PHE A 18 4.90 1.82 -11.39
C PHE A 18 5.79 1.38 -10.21
N ILE A 19 5.22 1.00 -9.07
CA ILE A 19 5.96 0.46 -7.92
C ILE A 19 6.18 -1.04 -8.07
N GLY A 20 5.21 -1.75 -8.64
CA GLY A 20 5.32 -3.18 -8.94
C GLY A 20 5.15 -4.11 -7.73
N ASP A 21 4.80 -3.59 -6.55
CA ASP A 21 4.45 -4.39 -5.38
C ASP A 21 3.12 -5.12 -5.58
N LYS A 22 2.89 -6.19 -4.80
CA LYS A 22 1.70 -7.04 -4.94
C LYS A 22 0.99 -7.24 -3.61
N LEU A 23 -0.33 -7.31 -3.70
CA LEU A 23 -1.20 -7.86 -2.65
C LEU A 23 -1.63 -9.27 -3.07
N ILE A 24 -1.19 -10.28 -2.33
CA ILE A 24 -1.49 -11.69 -2.58
C ILE A 24 -2.42 -12.17 -1.47
N ILE A 25 -3.63 -12.63 -1.83
CA ILE A 25 -4.61 -13.15 -0.88
C ILE A 25 -4.83 -14.65 -1.16
N GLY A 26 -4.59 -15.47 -0.14
CA GLY A 26 -4.81 -16.90 -0.17
C GLY A 26 -6.29 -17.30 -0.26
N LYS A 27 -6.52 -18.61 -0.29
CA LYS A 27 -7.87 -19.19 -0.39
C LYS A 27 -8.55 -19.23 0.98
N PHE A 28 -9.88 -19.24 0.96
CA PHE A 28 -10.74 -19.40 2.14
C PHE A 28 -10.56 -18.31 3.21
N CYS A 29 -10.16 -17.10 2.81
CA CYS A 29 -10.10 -15.96 3.71
C CYS A 29 -11.49 -15.37 3.96
N ALA A 30 -11.72 -14.89 5.18
CA ALA A 30 -12.87 -14.05 5.52
C ALA A 30 -12.35 -12.64 5.81
N ILE A 31 -12.72 -11.67 4.98
CA ILE A 31 -12.25 -10.28 5.10
C ILE A 31 -13.46 -9.39 5.39
N ALA A 32 -13.48 -8.79 6.58
CA ALA A 32 -14.58 -7.95 7.00
C ALA A 32 -14.69 -6.66 6.16
N LYS A 33 -15.87 -6.04 6.19
CA LYS A 33 -16.10 -4.74 5.56
C LYS A 33 -15.22 -3.67 6.24
N GLY A 34 -14.61 -2.81 5.42
CA GLY A 34 -13.81 -1.68 5.89
C GLY A 34 -12.34 -2.01 6.16
N VAL A 35 -11.90 -3.25 5.90
CA VAL A 35 -10.47 -3.60 5.88
C VAL A 35 -9.75 -2.76 4.83
N GLN A 36 -8.55 -2.28 5.16
CA GLN A 36 -7.68 -1.55 4.24
C GLN A 36 -6.28 -2.16 4.19
N PHE A 37 -5.81 -2.44 2.98
CA PHE A 37 -4.43 -2.78 2.66
C PHE A 37 -3.73 -1.52 2.15
N ILE A 38 -2.74 -1.07 2.89
CA ILE A 38 -1.89 0.07 2.56
C ILE A 38 -0.67 -0.49 1.82
N MET A 39 -0.51 -0.08 0.56
CA MET A 39 0.60 -0.50 -0.28
C MET A 39 1.72 0.54 -0.26
N ASN A 40 2.81 0.30 -1.00
CA ASN A 40 4.03 1.11 -0.91
C ASN A 40 3.91 2.55 -1.46
N GLY A 41 2.82 2.91 -2.14
CA GLY A 41 2.67 4.24 -2.74
C GLY A 41 2.52 5.39 -1.75
N ALA A 42 2.28 5.11 -0.47
CA ALA A 42 2.24 6.12 0.59
C ALA A 42 3.59 6.29 1.29
N ASN A 43 4.66 5.63 0.84
CA ASN A 43 5.94 5.69 1.54
C ASN A 43 6.61 7.05 1.30
N HIS A 44 7.03 7.69 2.39
CA HIS A 44 7.82 8.91 2.36
C HIS A 44 9.31 8.60 2.41
N LYS A 45 10.14 9.49 1.87
CA LYS A 45 11.58 9.42 2.07
C LYS A 45 11.87 9.61 3.55
N ILE A 46 12.50 8.62 4.18
CA ILE A 46 12.81 8.64 5.62
C ILE A 46 14.28 8.96 5.91
N PHE A 47 15.10 9.05 4.86
CA PHE A 47 16.51 9.41 4.96
C PHE A 47 16.72 10.85 4.47
N GLY A 48 17.32 11.69 5.31
CA GLY A 48 17.57 13.11 5.02
C GLY A 48 17.16 14.01 6.19
N PHE A 49 17.04 15.31 5.92
CA PHE A 49 16.69 16.29 6.94
C PHE A 49 15.18 16.39 7.21
N SER A 50 14.33 15.83 6.35
CA SER A 50 12.87 15.88 6.47
C SER A 50 12.19 14.73 5.71
N THR A 51 11.03 14.32 6.19
CA THR A 51 10.09 13.41 5.51
C THR A 51 9.03 14.15 4.70
N PHE A 52 9.04 15.49 4.72
CA PHE A 52 8.07 16.31 4.00
C PHE A 52 8.26 16.15 2.48
N PRO A 53 7.20 15.84 1.71
CA PRO A 53 7.31 15.46 0.31
C PRO A 53 7.39 16.71 -0.59
N PHE A 54 8.43 17.53 -0.44
CA PHE A 54 8.55 18.80 -1.16
C PHE A 54 8.30 18.69 -2.67
N TYR A 55 8.73 17.59 -3.28
CA TYR A 55 8.60 17.32 -4.71
C TYR A 55 7.19 17.26 -5.26
N ILE A 56 6.16 17.13 -4.42
CA ILE A 56 4.75 17.19 -4.88
C ILE A 56 4.30 18.63 -5.11
N PHE A 57 5.00 19.59 -4.51
CA PHE A 57 4.76 21.01 -4.70
C PHE A 57 5.54 21.47 -5.93
N SER A 58 4.92 22.30 -6.77
CA SER A 58 5.55 22.87 -7.97
C SER A 58 6.54 23.99 -7.59
N ASN A 59 6.92 24.84 -8.54
CA ASN A 59 7.81 25.99 -8.35
C ASN A 59 9.25 25.59 -7.96
N ALA A 60 9.90 24.76 -8.78
CA ALA A 60 11.28 24.29 -8.64
C ALA A 60 11.51 23.19 -7.60
N TRP A 61 10.49 22.84 -6.81
CA TRP A 61 10.59 21.75 -5.83
C TRP A 61 10.52 20.35 -6.46
N GLU A 62 10.07 20.21 -7.71
CA GLU A 62 10.06 18.95 -8.46
C GLU A 62 11.45 18.32 -8.59
N LYS A 63 12.52 19.13 -8.49
CA LYS A 63 13.92 18.67 -8.46
C LYS A 63 14.27 17.85 -7.22
N ALA A 64 13.49 17.97 -6.15
CA ALA A 64 13.64 17.19 -4.93
C ALA A 64 12.97 15.80 -5.01
N ARG A 65 12.49 15.39 -6.19
CA ARG A 65 11.85 14.09 -6.40
C ARG A 65 12.80 12.96 -6.02
N PRO A 66 12.37 12.01 -5.17
CA PRO A 66 13.16 10.83 -4.85
C PRO A 66 13.54 10.05 -6.11
N ALA A 67 14.79 9.56 -6.16
CA ALA A 67 15.22 8.63 -7.19
C ALA A 67 14.56 7.25 -7.00
N ALA A 68 14.64 6.38 -8.02
CA ALA A 68 14.21 5.00 -7.86
C ALA A 68 15.05 4.33 -6.76
N GLY A 69 14.38 3.76 -5.75
CA GLY A 69 15.03 3.14 -4.59
C GLY A 69 15.28 4.07 -3.39
N ASP A 70 15.03 5.38 -3.50
CA ASP A 70 15.18 6.31 -2.37
C ASP A 70 14.07 6.16 -1.31
N LEU A 71 12.93 5.59 -1.71
CA LEU A 71 11.80 5.35 -0.82
C LEU A 71 11.98 3.98 -0.14
N PRO A 72 11.58 3.86 1.14
CA PRO A 72 11.66 2.59 1.86
C PRO A 72 10.59 1.63 1.34
N TYR A 73 10.88 0.88 0.28
CA TYR A 73 9.97 -0.13 -0.23
C TYR A 73 9.97 -1.35 0.67
N LYS A 74 8.77 -1.84 0.97
CA LYS A 74 8.51 -3.10 1.65
C LYS A 74 8.19 -4.19 0.64
N ASP A 75 8.37 -5.43 1.06
CA ASP A 75 8.05 -6.60 0.24
C ASP A 75 6.54 -6.70 -0.06
N GLU A 76 6.18 -7.72 -0.83
CA GLU A 76 4.79 -8.03 -1.16
C GLU A 76 3.94 -8.22 0.12
N THR A 77 2.70 -7.71 0.09
CA THR A 77 1.74 -7.95 1.18
C THR A 77 1.05 -9.28 0.93
N VAL A 78 1.29 -10.26 1.81
CA VAL A 78 0.76 -11.62 1.65
C VAL A 78 -0.20 -11.97 2.79
N VAL A 79 -1.46 -12.24 2.45
CA VAL A 79 -2.45 -12.89 3.31
C VAL A 79 -2.47 -14.37 2.97
N GLY A 80 -2.16 -15.22 3.95
CA GLY A 80 -2.14 -16.68 3.77
C GLY A 80 -3.53 -17.30 3.53
N ASN A 81 -3.58 -18.63 3.48
CA ASN A 81 -4.85 -19.36 3.36
C ASN A 81 -5.58 -19.44 4.70
N ASN A 82 -6.92 -19.51 4.67
CA ASN A 82 -7.77 -19.71 5.84
C ASN A 82 -7.60 -18.64 6.94
N VAL A 83 -7.45 -17.37 6.53
CA VAL A 83 -7.26 -16.23 7.43
C VAL A 83 -8.57 -15.48 7.63
N TRP A 84 -8.89 -15.12 8.87
CA TRP A 84 -9.99 -14.21 9.20
C TRP A 84 -9.44 -12.84 9.62
N ILE A 85 -9.86 -11.79 8.91
CA ILE A 85 -9.54 -10.39 9.21
C ILE A 85 -10.82 -9.69 9.65
N GLY A 86 -10.84 -9.21 10.90
CA GLY A 86 -11.96 -8.50 11.51
C GLY A 86 -12.12 -7.05 11.05
N CYS A 87 -13.20 -6.39 11.50
CA CYS A 87 -13.48 -4.99 11.20
C CYS A 87 -12.37 -4.05 11.73
N ALA A 88 -12.23 -2.88 11.09
CA ALA A 88 -11.25 -1.84 11.45
C ALA A 88 -9.77 -2.29 11.42
N TYR A 89 -9.46 -3.29 10.59
CA TYR A 89 -8.09 -3.73 10.37
C TYR A 89 -7.39 -2.92 9.27
N TYR A 90 -6.16 -2.50 9.57
CA TYR A 90 -5.24 -1.86 8.64
C TYR A 90 -3.97 -2.70 8.53
N ALA A 91 -3.66 -3.17 7.32
CA ALA A 91 -2.41 -3.85 7.02
C ALA A 91 -1.50 -2.95 6.20
N TRP A 92 -0.23 -2.87 6.61
CA TRP A 92 0.87 -2.37 5.81
C TRP A 92 1.97 -3.43 5.93
N GLY A 93 2.60 -3.81 4.81
CA GLY A 93 3.55 -4.93 4.72
C GLY A 93 4.67 -4.90 5.77
N ARG A 94 5.45 -5.99 5.87
CA ARG A 94 6.74 -5.93 6.60
C ARG A 94 7.80 -5.31 5.73
#